data_AF-A0A2U3DQ45-F1
#
_entry.id   AF-A0A2U3DQ45-F1
#
_cell.length_a   1.000
_cell.length_b   1.000
_cell.length_c   1.000
_cell.angle_alpha   90.00
_cell.angle_beta   90.00
_cell.angle_gamma   90.00
#
_symmetry.space_group_name_H-M   'P 1'
#
loop_
_entity.id
_entity.type
_entity.pdbx_description
1 polymer ?
#
loop_
_entity_poly.entity_id
_entity_poly.type
_entity_poly.pdbx_seq_one_letter_code
_entity_poly.pdbx_strand_id
1 'polypeptide(L)'
;MSSLSKLPYDVLRPVIKYLSPFLLHKVIEARSKYYRYPWACIFKNESWLDEVCEIEDSFGLTPVPCLLGKDLRKITNGKTESTYICLLVNDWTGDCQFIKEKFLNSLRPHEKIEGKNEIRLKDTGITVNVEDIIGPANEWLQIAPPSQLFKRVRGGASTYVTYYGSKNRIEYVGPKLIGGVEGVTRKKNKAISEACTIKLRFRGGQSCMRIFESPAVRPRVEYIRKNNGNVIGFKLANK
;
A
#
# COMPACT_ATOMS: atom_id res chain seq x y z
N MET A 1 7.22 26.35 13.67
CA MET A 1 6.34 26.10 12.51
C MET A 1 6.21 24.60 12.12
N SER A 2 6.69 23.64 12.92
CA SER A 2 6.74 22.21 12.54
C SER A 2 5.49 21.37 12.87
N SER A 3 4.48 21.94 13.53
CA SER A 3 3.29 21.20 14.00
C SER A 3 2.18 21.10 12.93
N LEU A 4 1.83 22.21 12.27
CA LEU A 4 0.71 22.26 11.32
C LEU A 4 0.89 21.35 10.10
N SER A 5 2.12 21.22 9.59
CA SER A 5 2.42 20.37 8.44
C SER A 5 2.24 18.88 8.75
N LYS A 6 2.30 18.47 10.02
CA LYS A 6 2.15 17.07 10.44
C LYS A 6 0.71 16.68 10.77
N LEU A 7 -0.22 17.64 10.82
CA LEU A 7 -1.62 17.35 11.15
C LEU A 7 -2.29 16.48 10.08
N PRO A 8 -3.21 15.57 10.47
CA PRO A 8 -4.11 14.92 9.53
C PRO A 8 -4.84 15.94 8.64
N TYR A 9 -5.04 15.61 7.37
CA TYR A 9 -5.59 16.57 6.40
C TYR A 9 -7.00 17.04 6.78
N ASP A 10 -7.82 16.15 7.33
CA ASP A 10 -9.15 16.41 7.87
C ASP A 10 -9.14 17.43 9.02
N VAL A 11 -8.10 17.44 9.85
CA VAL A 11 -7.91 18.43 10.92
C VAL A 11 -7.35 19.74 10.36
N LEU A 12 -6.50 19.67 9.34
CA LEU A 12 -5.86 20.85 8.74
C LEU A 12 -6.81 21.60 7.79
N ARG A 13 -7.70 20.90 7.09
CA ARG A 13 -8.59 21.47 6.05
C ARG A 13 -9.42 22.66 6.54
N PRO A 14 -10.04 22.65 7.75
CA PRO A 14 -10.77 23.81 8.25
C PRO A 14 -9.87 25.01 8.59
N VAL A 15 -8.60 24.76 8.90
CA VAL A 15 -7.62 25.79 9.32
C VAL A 15 -6.99 26.48 8.11
N ILE A 16 -6.80 25.76 6.99
CA ILE A 16 -6.12 26.26 5.78
C ILE A 16 -6.71 27.58 5.28
N LYS A 17 -8.03 27.74 5.31
CA LYS A 17 -8.72 28.94 4.82
C LYS A 17 -8.42 30.21 5.64
N TYR A 18 -7.84 30.07 6.83
CA TYR A 18 -7.46 31.17 7.71
C TYR A 18 -5.95 31.46 7.68
N LEU A 19 -5.17 30.71 6.92
CA LEU A 19 -3.73 30.95 6.79
C LEU A 19 -3.47 32.04 5.75
N SER A 20 -2.50 32.90 6.03
CA SER A 20 -1.99 33.83 5.01
C SER A 20 -1.37 33.06 3.83
N PRO A 21 -1.35 33.62 2.60
CA PRO A 21 -0.77 32.95 1.43
C PRO A 21 0.67 32.46 1.65
N PHE A 22 1.49 33.25 2.36
CA PHE A 22 2.86 32.88 2.72
C PHE A 22 2.92 31.66 3.66
N LEU A 23 2.09 31.63 4.70
CA LEU A 23 2.04 30.50 5.64
C LEU A 23 1.46 29.26 4.96
N LEU A 24 0.45 29.44 4.09
CA LEU A 24 -0.11 28.36 3.30
C LEU A 24 0.95 27.72 2.39
N HIS A 25 1.74 28.54 1.68
CA HIS A 25 2.84 28.04 0.85
C HIS A 25 3.85 27.22 1.68
N LYS A 26 4.30 27.75 2.82
CA LYS A 26 5.21 27.03 3.73
C LYS A 26 4.64 25.72 4.25
N VAL A 27 3.34 25.69 4.59
CA VAL A 27 2.65 24.47 5.04
C VAL A 27 2.55 23.46 3.90
N ILE A 28 2.22 23.88 2.68
CA ILE A 28 2.16 23.02 1.49
C ILE A 28 3.54 22.41 1.21
N GLU A 29 4.59 23.23 1.18
CA GLU A 29 5.96 22.77 0.91
C GLU A 29 6.44 21.77 1.97
N ALA A 30 6.26 22.09 3.25
CA ALA A 30 6.63 21.20 4.35
C ALA A 30 5.84 19.88 4.32
N ARG A 31 4.57 19.91 3.88
CA ARG A 31 3.74 18.71 3.70
C ARG A 31 4.18 17.87 2.52
N SER A 32 4.49 18.50 1.39
CA SER A 32 5.02 17.80 0.22
C SER A 32 6.27 17.00 0.60
N LYS A 33 7.21 17.63 1.32
CA LYS A 33 8.39 16.96 1.89
C LYS A 33 8.02 15.83 2.85
N TYR A 34 7.09 16.07 3.78
CA TYR A 34 6.64 15.08 4.76
C TYR A 34 6.06 13.82 4.13
N TYR A 35 5.25 13.96 3.09
CA TYR A 35 4.58 12.83 2.47
C TYR A 35 5.33 12.19 1.30
N ARG A 36 6.31 12.88 0.72
CA ARG A 36 7.30 12.24 -0.17
C ARG A 36 8.33 11.42 0.60
N TYR A 37 8.48 11.65 1.90
CA TYR A 37 9.49 10.97 2.71
C TYR A 37 9.44 9.43 2.63
N PRO A 38 8.28 8.75 2.71
CA PRO A 38 8.24 7.30 2.57
C PRO A 38 8.71 6.81 1.20
N TRP A 39 8.42 7.53 0.13
CA TRP A 39 8.92 7.22 -1.22
C TRP A 39 10.43 7.42 -1.31
N ALA A 40 10.95 8.52 -0.77
CA ALA A 40 12.38 8.80 -0.71
C ALA A 40 13.17 7.82 0.18
N CYS A 41 12.51 7.17 1.15
CA CYS A 41 13.11 6.08 1.92
C CYS A 41 13.32 4.81 1.10
N ILE A 42 12.58 4.62 0.00
CA ILE A 42 12.60 3.41 -0.84
C ILE A 42 13.40 3.64 -2.12
N PHE A 43 13.14 4.76 -2.78
CA PHE A 43 13.68 5.10 -4.09
C PHE A 43 14.81 6.10 -3.97
N LYS A 44 15.89 5.90 -4.74
CA LYS A 44 16.97 6.90 -4.90
C LYS A 44 16.67 7.90 -6.03
N ASN A 45 15.75 7.56 -6.94
CA ASN A 45 15.21 8.45 -7.95
C ASN A 45 13.77 8.03 -8.33
N GLU A 46 13.03 8.94 -8.95
CA GLU A 46 11.60 8.74 -9.29
C GLU A 46 11.38 8.16 -10.69
N SER A 47 12.45 7.86 -11.45
CA SER A 47 12.37 7.53 -12.89
C SER A 47 11.49 6.33 -13.26
N TRP A 48 11.43 5.31 -12.40
CA TRP A 48 10.54 4.17 -12.59
C TRP A 48 9.11 4.51 -12.20
N LEU A 49 8.89 5.28 -11.14
CA LEU A 49 7.56 5.70 -10.71
C LEU A 49 6.90 6.60 -11.77
N ASP A 50 7.69 7.46 -12.40
CA ASP A 50 7.22 8.35 -13.47
C ASP A 50 6.82 7.54 -14.70
N GLU A 51 7.65 6.61 -15.17
CA GLU A 51 7.32 5.73 -16.31
C GLU A 51 6.09 4.86 -16.04
N VAL A 52 5.94 4.33 -14.82
CA VAL A 52 4.73 3.60 -14.44
C VAL A 52 3.46 4.45 -14.56
N CYS A 53 3.55 5.75 -14.25
CA CYS A 53 2.42 6.66 -14.38
C CYS A 53 2.12 7.06 -15.83
N GLU A 54 3.01 6.75 -16.76
CA GLU A 54 2.87 6.95 -18.20
C GLU A 54 2.34 5.71 -18.93
N ILE A 55 2.32 4.54 -18.28
CA ILE A 55 1.67 3.33 -18.81
C ILE A 55 0.18 3.61 -18.93
N GLU A 56 -0.36 3.46 -20.14
CA GLU A 56 -1.78 3.65 -20.43
C GLU A 56 -2.39 2.31 -20.84
N ASP A 57 -3.46 1.88 -20.17
CA ASP A 57 -4.19 0.69 -20.60
C ASP A 57 -5.10 0.97 -21.80
N SER A 58 -5.73 -0.07 -22.34
CA SER A 58 -6.66 0.03 -23.47
C SER A 58 -7.91 0.90 -23.21
N PHE A 59 -8.13 1.34 -21.96
CA PHE A 59 -9.21 2.23 -21.55
C PHE A 59 -8.72 3.66 -21.22
N GLY A 60 -7.45 3.97 -21.49
CA GLY A 60 -6.86 5.26 -21.19
C GLY A 60 -6.56 5.50 -19.71
N LEU A 61 -6.45 4.42 -18.92
CA LEU A 61 -6.27 4.50 -17.47
C LEU A 61 -4.84 4.13 -17.09
N THR A 62 -4.21 5.01 -16.30
CA THR A 62 -2.83 4.80 -15.85
C THR A 62 -2.75 4.12 -14.48
N PRO A 63 -1.79 3.22 -14.25
CA PRO A 63 -1.48 2.70 -12.93
C PRO A 63 -1.13 3.83 -11.95
N VAL A 64 -1.45 3.62 -10.67
CA VAL A 64 -1.08 4.56 -9.60
C VAL A 64 -0.33 3.77 -8.53
N PRO A 65 1.00 3.87 -8.48
CA PRO A 65 1.79 3.24 -7.42
C PRO A 65 1.30 3.66 -6.05
N CYS A 66 1.25 2.73 -5.12
CA CYS A 66 0.94 3.03 -3.73
C CYS A 66 1.75 2.18 -2.77
N LEU A 67 2.13 2.79 -1.65
CA LEU A 67 2.72 2.09 -0.51
C LEU A 67 1.61 1.78 0.47
N LEU A 68 1.57 0.53 0.94
CA LEU A 68 0.61 0.03 1.92
C LEU A 68 1.36 -0.48 3.15
N GLY A 69 0.93 -0.08 4.34
CA GLY A 69 1.46 -0.64 5.58
C GLY A 69 1.08 0.13 6.84
N LYS A 70 0.96 -0.59 7.95
CA LYS A 70 0.58 -0.01 9.25
C LYS A 70 1.59 1.01 9.79
N ASP A 71 2.83 0.95 9.31
CA ASP A 71 3.95 1.74 9.80
C ASP A 71 4.28 2.96 8.93
N LEU A 72 3.52 3.26 7.85
CA LEU A 72 3.78 4.41 6.97
C LEU A 72 3.88 5.76 7.71
N ARG A 73 3.03 5.97 8.73
CA ARG A 73 3.11 7.18 9.57
C ARG A 73 4.38 7.21 10.44
N LYS A 74 4.92 6.06 10.84
CA LYS A 74 6.20 6.02 11.57
C LYS A 74 7.35 6.44 10.65
N ILE A 75 7.34 5.96 9.40
CA ILE A 75 8.33 6.33 8.38
C ILE A 75 8.38 7.85 8.24
N THR A 76 7.24 8.54 8.10
CA THR A 76 7.22 10.01 8.00
C THR A 76 7.80 10.77 9.22
N ASN A 77 7.98 10.09 10.34
CA ASN A 77 8.62 10.63 11.53
C ASN A 77 10.09 10.17 11.68
N GLY A 78 10.68 9.58 10.62
CA GLY A 78 12.05 9.05 10.62
C GLY A 78 12.21 7.74 11.39
N LYS A 79 11.11 7.11 11.83
CA LYS A 79 11.14 5.84 12.56
C LYS A 79 10.87 4.70 11.60
N THR A 80 11.93 4.03 11.18
CA THR A 80 11.90 3.03 10.11
C THR A 80 12.31 1.64 10.59
N GLU A 81 12.69 1.48 11.86
CA GLU A 81 13.15 0.20 12.39
C GLU A 81 12.04 -0.87 12.28
N SER A 82 12.42 -2.05 11.77
CA SER A 82 11.52 -3.21 11.62
C SER A 82 10.21 -2.89 10.89
N THR A 83 10.29 -2.05 9.86
CA THR A 83 9.12 -1.62 9.09
C THR A 83 8.86 -2.59 7.94
N TYR A 84 7.60 -3.02 7.80
CA TYR A 84 7.14 -3.82 6.66
C TYR A 84 6.07 -3.05 5.88
N ILE A 85 6.31 -2.89 4.59
CA ILE A 85 5.38 -2.23 3.66
C ILE A 85 5.26 -3.06 2.38
N CYS A 86 4.15 -2.89 1.66
CA CYS A 86 3.93 -3.47 0.35
C CYS A 86 3.85 -2.34 -0.67
N LEU A 87 4.60 -2.47 -1.76
CA LEU A 87 4.51 -1.59 -2.92
C LEU A 87 3.61 -2.24 -3.96
N LEU A 88 2.54 -1.53 -4.33
CA LEU A 88 1.54 -1.99 -5.29
C LEU A 88 1.52 -1.01 -6.46
N VAL A 89 1.52 -1.52 -7.68
CA VAL A 89 1.44 -0.71 -8.91
C VAL A 89 0.05 -0.81 -9.53
N ASN A 90 -0.61 -1.97 -9.36
CA ASN A 90 -1.94 -2.19 -9.88
C ASN A 90 -2.01 -2.10 -11.39
N ASP A 91 -0.98 -2.66 -12.01
CA ASP A 91 -0.90 -2.76 -13.44
C ASP A 91 -1.72 -3.95 -13.93
N TRP A 92 -2.77 -3.65 -14.69
CA TRP A 92 -3.66 -4.65 -15.26
C TRP A 92 -3.25 -5.07 -16.68
N THR A 93 -2.38 -4.32 -17.34
CA THR A 93 -1.79 -4.74 -18.63
C THR A 93 -0.63 -5.71 -18.38
N GLY A 94 0.02 -5.57 -17.22
CA GLY A 94 1.17 -6.37 -16.83
C GLY A 94 2.48 -5.83 -17.41
N ASP A 95 2.49 -4.62 -17.97
CA ASP A 95 3.66 -4.01 -18.59
C ASP A 95 4.79 -3.66 -17.60
N CYS A 96 4.46 -3.49 -16.32
CA CYS A 96 5.41 -3.23 -15.24
C CYS A 96 6.47 -4.31 -15.12
N GLN A 97 6.18 -5.54 -15.56
CA GLN A 97 7.14 -6.64 -15.58
C GLN A 97 8.29 -6.38 -16.59
N PHE A 98 8.04 -5.63 -17.67
CA PHE A 98 9.05 -5.31 -18.69
C PHE A 98 10.01 -4.21 -18.23
N ILE A 99 9.61 -3.38 -17.27
CA ILE A 99 10.44 -2.31 -16.69
C ILE A 99 11.03 -2.69 -15.31
N LYS A 100 11.10 -4.00 -15.01
CA LYS A 100 11.62 -4.54 -13.75
C LYS A 100 13.08 -4.17 -13.48
N GLU A 101 13.93 -4.14 -14.49
CA GLU A 101 15.33 -3.73 -14.29
C GLU A 101 15.42 -2.26 -13.86
N LYS A 102 14.61 -1.40 -14.50
CA LYS A 102 14.52 0.01 -14.10
C LYS A 102 13.95 0.17 -12.69
N PHE A 103 12.96 -0.66 -12.31
CA PHE A 103 12.49 -0.74 -10.93
C PHE A 103 13.66 -0.98 -9.97
N LEU A 104 14.40 -2.08 -10.15
CA LEU A 104 15.53 -2.43 -9.28
C LEU A 104 16.60 -1.32 -9.25
N ASN A 105 16.89 -0.73 -10.41
CA ASN A 105 17.85 0.36 -10.54
C ASN A 105 17.38 1.69 -9.94
N SER A 106 16.08 1.88 -9.71
CA SER A 106 15.51 3.09 -9.07
C SER A 106 15.50 3.02 -7.54
N LEU A 107 15.65 1.82 -6.97
CA LEU A 107 15.67 1.61 -5.52
C LEU A 107 16.96 2.13 -4.89
N ARG A 108 16.87 2.48 -3.61
CA ARG A 108 18.04 2.63 -2.73
C ARG A 108 18.82 1.31 -2.63
N PRO A 109 20.08 1.34 -2.13
CA PRO A 109 20.84 0.11 -1.89
C PRO A 109 20.01 -0.91 -1.12
N HIS A 110 19.90 -2.11 -1.67
CA HIS A 110 18.99 -3.14 -1.17
C HIS A 110 19.59 -4.53 -1.32
N GLU A 111 18.96 -5.49 -0.65
CA GLU A 111 19.19 -6.92 -0.81
C GLU A 111 17.85 -7.61 -1.06
N LYS A 112 17.83 -8.60 -1.95
CA LYS A 112 16.67 -9.46 -2.12
C LYS A 112 16.62 -10.45 -0.96
N ILE A 113 15.45 -10.64 -0.37
CA ILE A 113 15.24 -11.71 0.61
C ILE A 113 15.04 -13.01 -0.15
N GLU A 114 15.92 -13.97 0.07
CA GLU A 114 15.88 -15.27 -0.60
C GLU A 114 14.55 -16.00 -0.39
N GLY A 115 14.05 -16.64 -1.45
CA GLY A 115 12.77 -17.36 -1.43
C GLY A 115 11.52 -16.47 -1.32
N LYS A 116 11.67 -15.14 -1.37
CA LYS A 116 10.55 -14.19 -1.28
C LYS A 116 10.63 -13.12 -2.36
N ASN A 117 9.47 -12.54 -2.69
CA ASN A 117 9.38 -11.30 -3.46
C ASN A 117 9.40 -10.09 -2.52
N GLU A 118 10.45 -10.05 -1.70
CA GLU A 118 10.70 -8.99 -0.72
C GLU A 118 12.12 -8.46 -0.91
N ILE A 119 12.29 -7.16 -0.72
CA ILE A 119 13.59 -6.49 -0.68
C ILE A 119 13.78 -5.84 0.68
N ARG A 120 15.00 -5.91 1.22
CA ARG A 120 15.39 -5.15 2.40
C ARG A 120 16.27 -3.99 1.98
N LEU A 121 15.87 -2.79 2.37
CA LEU A 121 16.60 -1.56 2.09
C LEU A 121 17.71 -1.40 3.13
N LYS A 122 18.97 -1.36 2.67
CA LYS A 122 20.15 -1.25 3.54
C LYS A 122 20.08 0.01 4.39
N ASP A 123 20.52 -0.09 5.64
CA ASP A 123 20.62 1.02 6.60
C ASP A 123 19.31 1.73 6.97
N THR A 124 18.15 1.19 6.59
CA THR A 124 16.82 1.78 6.93
C THR A 124 15.99 0.90 7.84
N GLY A 125 16.21 -0.42 7.86
CA GLY A 125 15.36 -1.38 8.56
C GLY A 125 13.97 -1.60 7.90
N ILE A 126 13.78 -1.09 6.69
CA ILE A 126 12.55 -1.25 5.90
C ILE A 126 12.65 -2.50 5.02
N THR A 127 11.64 -3.35 5.12
CA THR A 127 11.38 -4.43 4.17
C THR A 127 10.19 -4.04 3.30
N VAL A 128 10.35 -4.16 1.98
CA VAL A 128 9.31 -3.87 0.99
C VAL A 128 8.93 -5.18 0.30
N ASN A 129 7.65 -5.55 0.38
CA ASN A 129 7.09 -6.57 -0.49
C ASN A 129 6.82 -5.95 -1.87
N VAL A 130 7.28 -6.65 -2.91
CA VAL A 130 7.29 -6.18 -4.31
C VAL A 130 6.66 -7.22 -5.25
N GLU A 131 5.81 -8.10 -4.70
CA GLU A 131 5.13 -9.17 -5.45
C GLU A 131 4.42 -8.64 -6.69
N ASP A 132 3.75 -7.50 -6.58
CA ASP A 132 2.95 -6.88 -7.66
C ASP A 132 3.81 -6.39 -8.85
N ILE A 133 5.14 -6.42 -8.73
CA ILE A 133 6.08 -5.92 -9.75
C ILE A 133 6.96 -7.04 -10.30
N ILE A 134 7.48 -7.89 -9.40
CA ILE A 134 8.46 -8.93 -9.76
C ILE A 134 7.89 -10.34 -9.69
N GLY A 135 6.72 -10.50 -9.07
CA GLY A 135 6.01 -11.76 -8.98
C GLY A 135 5.31 -12.09 -10.29
N PRO A 136 4.74 -13.30 -10.38
CA PRO A 136 3.87 -13.65 -11.51
C PRO A 136 2.69 -12.68 -11.61
N ALA A 137 2.26 -12.36 -12.83
CA ALA A 137 1.07 -11.56 -13.10
C ALA A 137 -0.20 -12.32 -12.67
N ASN A 138 -0.45 -12.32 -11.36
CA ASN A 138 -1.57 -12.96 -10.72
C ASN A 138 -2.47 -11.89 -10.11
N GLU A 139 -3.78 -12.14 -10.12
CA GLU A 139 -4.72 -11.28 -9.41
C GLU A 139 -4.43 -11.21 -7.89
N TRP A 140 -3.68 -12.17 -7.36
CA TRP A 140 -3.46 -12.41 -5.93
C TRP A 140 -2.00 -12.27 -5.57
N LEU A 141 -1.77 -11.51 -4.50
CA LEU A 141 -0.44 -11.17 -4.05
C LEU A 141 -0.01 -12.07 -2.89
N GLN A 142 1.10 -12.78 -3.09
CA GLN A 142 1.73 -13.60 -2.07
C GLN A 142 2.45 -12.71 -1.04
N ILE A 143 1.96 -12.70 0.20
CA ILE A 143 2.55 -11.95 1.31
C ILE A 143 2.55 -12.82 2.56
N ALA A 144 3.73 -13.03 3.16
CA ALA A 144 3.90 -13.99 4.26
C ALA A 144 4.31 -13.34 5.60
N PRO A 145 3.43 -13.33 6.63
CA PRO A 145 1.97 -13.36 6.55
C PRO A 145 1.37 -11.98 6.21
N PRO A 146 0.16 -11.90 5.61
CA PRO A 146 -0.47 -10.62 5.27
C PRO A 146 -0.72 -9.73 6.50
N SER A 147 -0.88 -10.35 7.67
CA SER A 147 -1.07 -9.65 8.95
C SER A 147 0.05 -8.64 9.29
N GLN A 148 1.24 -8.77 8.70
CA GLN A 148 2.32 -7.80 8.86
C GLN A 148 1.91 -6.38 8.42
N LEU A 149 1.06 -6.26 7.41
CA LEU A 149 0.60 -5.00 6.85
C LEU A 149 -0.42 -4.26 7.72
N PHE A 150 -0.97 -4.91 8.74
CA PHE A 150 -2.14 -4.41 9.48
C PHE A 150 -1.89 -4.21 10.98
N LYS A 151 -2.55 -3.20 11.54
CA LYS A 151 -2.67 -2.97 12.98
C LYS A 151 -4.07 -3.35 13.44
N ARG A 152 -4.15 -4.03 14.58
CA ARG A 152 -5.43 -4.32 15.24
C ARG A 152 -6.03 -3.06 15.87
N VAL A 153 -7.32 -2.85 15.63
CA VAL A 153 -8.10 -1.75 16.20
C VAL A 153 -9.45 -2.27 16.67
N ARG A 154 -10.21 -1.45 17.42
CA ARG A 154 -11.59 -1.79 17.78
C ARG A 154 -12.39 -2.00 16.49
N GLY A 155 -13.04 -3.15 16.36
CA GLY A 155 -13.86 -3.49 15.21
C GLY A 155 -13.14 -4.20 14.05
N GLY A 156 -11.82 -4.41 14.11
CA GLY A 156 -11.10 -5.24 13.13
C GLY A 156 -9.65 -4.84 12.90
N ALA A 157 -9.23 -4.85 11.63
CA ALA A 157 -7.90 -4.47 11.18
C ALA A 157 -7.89 -3.06 10.58
N SER A 158 -6.73 -2.42 10.60
CA SER A 158 -6.51 -1.13 9.94
C SER A 158 -5.11 -1.06 9.37
N THR A 159 -4.90 -0.20 8.39
CA THR A 159 -3.58 0.10 7.84
C THR A 159 -3.56 1.53 7.29
N TYR A 160 -2.45 1.90 6.66
CA TYR A 160 -2.32 3.16 5.95
C TYR A 160 -1.90 2.91 4.51
N VAL A 161 -2.30 3.81 3.62
CA VAL A 161 -1.87 3.81 2.22
C VAL A 161 -1.40 5.21 1.84
N THR A 162 -0.37 5.32 0.99
CA THR A 162 -0.04 6.56 0.29
C THR A 162 0.11 6.29 -1.18
N TYR A 163 -0.55 7.11 -1.99
CA TYR A 163 -0.51 7.05 -3.45
C TYR A 163 0.57 7.98 -3.98
N TYR A 164 1.32 7.54 -4.98
CA TYR A 164 2.30 8.34 -5.68
C TYR A 164 1.60 9.46 -6.49
N GLY A 165 2.28 10.60 -6.64
CA GLY A 165 1.78 11.76 -7.39
C GLY A 165 1.41 12.99 -6.54
N SER A 166 0.71 13.95 -7.14
CA SER A 166 0.64 15.35 -6.69
C SER A 166 0.06 15.57 -5.29
N LYS A 167 -0.75 14.64 -4.77
CA LYS A 167 -1.35 14.78 -3.44
C LYS A 167 -0.48 14.21 -2.32
N ASN A 168 0.33 13.17 -2.60
CA ASN A 168 1.10 12.38 -1.63
C ASN A 168 0.48 12.46 -0.24
N ARG A 169 -0.60 11.73 0.03
CA ARG A 169 -1.26 11.76 1.36
C ARG A 169 -1.27 10.38 1.94
N ILE A 170 -0.98 10.30 3.24
CA ILE A 170 -1.20 9.07 3.99
C ILE A 170 -2.66 8.99 4.42
N GLU A 171 -3.39 8.08 3.79
CA GLU A 171 -4.79 7.80 4.07
C GLU A 171 -4.92 6.63 5.05
N TYR A 172 -5.88 6.74 5.97
CA TYR A 172 -6.23 5.65 6.89
C TYR A 172 -7.19 4.69 6.21
N VAL A 173 -6.87 3.40 6.23
CA VAL A 173 -7.75 2.33 5.77
C VAL A 173 -8.28 1.59 6.99
N GLY A 174 -9.57 1.78 7.27
CA GLY A 174 -10.23 1.21 8.44
C GLY A 174 -10.86 -0.17 8.21
N PRO A 175 -11.40 -0.79 9.28
CA PRO A 175 -11.96 -2.14 9.23
C PRO A 175 -13.05 -2.38 8.18
N LYS A 176 -13.81 -1.34 7.81
CA LYS A 176 -14.88 -1.44 6.79
C LYS A 176 -14.35 -1.69 5.37
N LEU A 177 -13.07 -1.41 5.13
CA LEU A 177 -12.40 -1.56 3.84
C LEU A 177 -11.46 -2.76 3.82
N ILE A 178 -11.39 -3.54 4.91
CA ILE A 178 -10.51 -4.69 5.03
C ILE A 178 -11.37 -5.91 5.33
N GLY A 179 -11.38 -6.87 4.40
CA GLY A 179 -12.02 -8.17 4.58
C GLY A 179 -11.01 -9.21 5.06
N GLY A 180 -11.49 -10.17 5.84
CA GLY A 180 -10.75 -11.37 6.20
C GLY A 180 -11.55 -12.62 5.81
N VAL A 181 -11.08 -13.77 6.27
CA VAL A 181 -11.83 -15.03 6.15
C VAL A 181 -13.06 -15.00 7.09
N GLU A 182 -14.26 -15.04 6.53
CA GLU A 182 -15.56 -15.20 7.19
C GLU A 182 -15.63 -16.53 7.97
N GLY A 183 -16.38 -16.55 9.08
CA GLY A 183 -16.45 -17.71 9.99
C GLY A 183 -15.24 -17.84 10.93
N VAL A 184 -14.09 -17.27 10.57
CA VAL A 184 -12.96 -17.10 11.50
C VAL A 184 -13.29 -15.94 12.43
N THR A 185 -13.71 -16.26 13.66
CA THR A 185 -14.05 -15.24 14.67
C THR A 185 -13.06 -14.07 14.68
N ARG A 186 -13.55 -12.82 14.53
CA ARG A 186 -12.75 -11.57 14.61
C ARG A 186 -11.85 -11.48 15.86
N LYS A 187 -12.10 -12.31 16.87
CA LYS A 187 -11.29 -12.46 18.09
C LYS A 187 -9.95 -13.18 17.86
N LYS A 188 -9.83 -14.06 16.86
CA LYS A 188 -8.60 -14.78 16.51
C LYS A 188 -8.00 -14.14 15.25
N ASN A 189 -6.77 -13.66 15.34
CA ASN A 189 -5.98 -13.04 14.26
C ASN A 189 -5.83 -13.90 12.97
N LYS A 190 -6.38 -15.12 12.96
CA LYS A 190 -6.38 -16.05 11.83
C LYS A 190 -7.07 -15.48 10.58
N ALA A 191 -8.07 -14.61 10.76
CA ALA A 191 -8.87 -14.10 9.64
C ALA A 191 -8.06 -13.27 8.62
N ILE A 192 -6.88 -12.75 8.98
CA ILE A 192 -6.01 -11.99 8.07
C ILE A 192 -4.58 -12.54 7.99
N SER A 193 -4.27 -13.63 8.69
CA SER A 193 -2.93 -14.24 8.65
C SER A 193 -2.75 -15.21 7.48
N GLU A 194 -3.85 -15.77 6.98
CA GLU A 194 -3.86 -16.73 5.86
C GLU A 194 -4.23 -16.04 4.55
N ALA A 195 -5.32 -15.27 4.55
CA ALA A 195 -5.73 -14.45 3.42
C ALA A 195 -6.49 -13.21 3.90
N CYS A 196 -6.45 -12.11 3.15
CA CYS A 196 -7.27 -10.94 3.41
C CYS A 196 -7.54 -10.13 2.13
N THR A 197 -8.59 -9.33 2.16
CA THR A 197 -8.90 -8.36 1.10
C THR A 197 -8.76 -6.94 1.62
N ILE A 198 -8.37 -6.04 0.73
CA ILE A 198 -8.37 -4.60 0.99
C ILE A 198 -9.01 -3.87 -0.19
N LYS A 199 -9.91 -2.94 0.12
CA LYS A 199 -10.47 -2.02 -0.88
C LYS A 199 -9.64 -0.75 -0.90
N LEU A 200 -8.91 -0.56 -2.00
CA LEU A 200 -8.06 0.60 -2.24
C LEU A 200 -8.67 1.46 -3.36
N ARG A 201 -8.21 2.71 -3.48
CA ARG A 201 -8.52 3.60 -4.58
C ARG A 201 -7.45 3.51 -5.66
N PHE A 202 -7.85 3.58 -6.93
CA PHE A 202 -7.02 3.52 -8.13
C PHE A 202 -7.58 4.49 -9.17
N ARG A 203 -6.80 4.81 -10.22
CA ARG A 203 -7.28 5.38 -11.50
C ARG A 203 -8.38 6.45 -11.37
N GLY A 204 -8.01 7.71 -11.17
CA GLY A 204 -8.99 8.80 -11.03
C GLY A 204 -9.90 8.71 -9.79
N GLY A 205 -9.67 7.77 -8.87
CA GLY A 205 -10.43 7.60 -7.62
C GLY A 205 -11.39 6.41 -7.60
N GLN A 206 -11.42 5.58 -8.65
CA GLN A 206 -12.16 4.32 -8.68
C GLN A 206 -11.67 3.36 -7.59
N SER A 207 -12.52 2.45 -7.12
CA SER A 207 -12.11 1.47 -6.12
C SER A 207 -11.72 0.14 -6.77
N CYS A 208 -10.62 -0.49 -6.34
CA CYS A 208 -10.34 -1.89 -6.65
C CYS A 208 -10.04 -2.68 -5.37
N MET A 209 -10.38 -3.96 -5.43
CA MET A 209 -10.12 -4.92 -4.37
C MET A 209 -8.77 -5.56 -4.62
N ARG A 210 -7.92 -5.65 -3.59
CA ARG A 210 -6.70 -6.45 -3.61
C ARG A 210 -6.82 -7.61 -2.64
N ILE A 211 -6.25 -8.74 -3.06
CA ILE A 211 -6.24 -9.99 -2.31
C ILE A 211 -4.80 -10.29 -1.94
N PHE A 212 -4.56 -10.50 -0.66
CA PHE A 212 -3.28 -10.96 -0.14
C PHE A 212 -3.45 -12.36 0.43
N GLU A 213 -2.56 -13.27 0.08
CA GLU A 213 -2.53 -14.62 0.63
C GLU A 213 -1.15 -15.01 1.12
N SER A 214 -1.11 -15.85 2.14
CA SER A 214 0.12 -16.41 2.68
C SER A 214 0.56 -17.60 1.83
N PRO A 215 1.75 -17.60 1.21
CA PRO A 215 2.22 -18.77 0.46
C PRO A 215 2.35 -20.05 1.31
N ALA A 216 2.53 -19.90 2.63
CA ALA A 216 2.66 -21.02 3.57
C ALA A 216 1.33 -21.74 3.86
N VAL A 217 0.20 -21.08 3.60
CA VAL A 217 -1.13 -21.65 3.79
C VAL A 217 -1.85 -21.28 2.51
N ARG A 218 -1.97 -22.20 1.56
CA ARG A 218 -2.99 -22.09 0.52
C ARG A 218 -4.28 -22.65 1.12
N PRO A 219 -5.04 -21.91 1.97
CA PRO A 219 -6.28 -22.45 2.47
C PRO A 219 -7.16 -22.72 1.26
N ARG A 220 -7.86 -23.86 1.24
CA ARG A 220 -9.00 -23.98 0.33
C ARG A 220 -10.00 -22.92 0.81
N VAL A 221 -10.05 -21.78 0.13
CA VAL A 221 -10.99 -20.69 0.41
C VAL A 221 -12.01 -20.62 -0.70
N GLU A 222 -13.27 -20.51 -0.32
CA GLU A 222 -14.35 -20.17 -1.23
C GLU A 222 -14.55 -18.66 -1.25
N TYR A 223 -14.77 -18.10 -2.43
CA TYR A 223 -15.07 -16.67 -2.58
C TYR A 223 -16.45 -16.36 -2.04
N ILE A 224 -16.52 -15.32 -1.24
CA ILE A 224 -17.79 -14.64 -1.00
C ILE A 224 -17.88 -13.53 -2.03
N ARG A 225 -18.79 -13.68 -2.99
CA ARG A 225 -19.02 -12.71 -4.05
C ARG A 225 -20.32 -11.94 -3.80
N LYS A 226 -20.33 -10.66 -4.18
CA LYS A 226 -21.57 -9.91 -4.36
C LYS A 226 -22.31 -10.41 -5.61
N ASN A 227 -23.59 -10.05 -5.74
CA ASN A 227 -24.42 -10.37 -6.91
C ASN A 227 -23.83 -9.87 -8.24
N ASN A 228 -22.92 -8.88 -8.20
CA ASN A 228 -22.21 -8.36 -9.36
C ASN A 228 -20.86 -9.07 -9.63
N GLY A 229 -20.61 -10.23 -9.02
CA GLY A 229 -19.39 -11.04 -9.22
C GLY A 229 -18.17 -10.63 -8.39
N ASN A 230 -18.19 -9.45 -7.74
CA ASN A 230 -17.05 -8.94 -6.98
C ASN A 230 -16.78 -9.74 -5.71
N VAL A 231 -15.54 -10.20 -5.52
CA VAL A 231 -15.10 -10.84 -4.27
C VAL A 231 -15.07 -9.80 -3.14
N ILE A 232 -15.78 -10.09 -2.05
CA ILE A 232 -15.86 -9.24 -0.85
C ILE A 232 -15.26 -9.87 0.39
N GLY A 233 -14.88 -11.14 0.30
CA GLY A 233 -14.28 -11.90 1.38
C GLY A 233 -14.03 -13.34 0.96
N PHE A 234 -13.58 -14.13 1.92
CA PHE A 234 -13.32 -15.55 1.76
C PHE A 234 -14.02 -16.30 2.87
N LYS A 235 -14.43 -17.54 2.66
CA LYS A 235 -14.72 -18.49 3.74
C LYS A 235 -13.85 -19.71 3.55
N LEU A 236 -13.55 -20.45 4.62
CA LEU A 236 -12.87 -21.74 4.47
C LEU A 236 -13.81 -22.68 3.69
N ALA A 237 -13.29 -23.34 2.66
CA ALA A 237 -13.99 -24.41 1.99
C ALA A 237 -14.18 -25.54 3.00
N ASN A 238 -15.40 -26.07 3.09
CA ASN A 238 -15.63 -27.25 3.90
C ASN A 238 -14.84 -28.42 3.29
N LYS A 239 -14.12 -29.16 4.15
CA LYS A 239 -13.42 -30.39 3.73
C LYS A 239 -14.42 -31.44 3.28
#